data_AF-A0A7K6PED3-F1
#
_entry.id   AF-A0A7K6PED3-F1
#
_cell.length_a   1.000
_cell.length_b   1.000
_cell.length_c   1.000
_cell.angle_alpha   90.00
_cell.angle_beta   90.00
_cell.angle_gamma   90.00
#
_symmetry.space_group_name_H-M   'P 1'
#
loop_
_entity.id
_entity.type
_entity.pdbx_description
1 polymer ?
#
loop_
_entity_poly.entity_id
_entity_poly.type
_entity_poly.pdbx_seq_one_letter_code
_entity_poly.pdbx_strand_id
1 'polypeptide(L)' 'MVHWSAEEKQLIASVWGKVNVEECGAEALARLLIVYPWTQRFFDNFGNLSSPTAIIGNPKVRAHGKKVLTSFGDAIKNLD' A
#
# COMPACT_ATOMS: atom_id res chain seq x y z
N MET A 1 22.92 8.46 1.77
CA MET A 1 22.39 7.75 0.59
C MET A 1 22.71 6.28 0.80
N VAL A 2 21.75 5.39 0.62
CA VAL A 2 21.98 3.93 0.76
C VAL A 2 22.67 3.42 -0.51
N HIS A 3 23.42 2.32 -0.42
CA HIS A 3 24.05 1.70 -1.59
C HIS A 3 23.40 0.34 -1.84
N TRP A 4 22.86 0.14 -3.03
CA TRP A 4 22.26 -1.12 -3.46
C TRP A 4 23.17 -1.88 -4.41
N SER A 5 23.31 -3.19 -4.21
CA SER A 5 23.94 -4.08 -5.18
C SER A 5 23.08 -4.22 -6.44
N ALA A 6 23.69 -4.70 -7.53
CA ALA A 6 22.96 -4.99 -8.76
C ALA A 6 21.89 -6.07 -8.53
N GLU A 7 22.20 -7.08 -7.72
CA GLU A 7 21.31 -8.17 -7.34
C GLU A 7 20.11 -7.65 -6.54
N GLU A 8 20.31 -6.74 -5.59
CA GLU A 8 19.23 -6.14 -4.81
C GLU A 8 18.27 -5.35 -5.70
N LYS A 9 18.80 -4.50 -6.60
CA LYS A 9 17.99 -3.75 -7.57
C LYS A 9 17.18 -4.69 -8.46
N GLN A 10 17.80 -5.76 -8.95
CA GLN A 10 17.14 -6.76 -9.78
C GLN A 10 16.01 -7.48 -9.03
N LEU A 11 16.23 -7.89 -7.78
CA LEU A 11 15.22 -8.56 -6.96
C LEU A 11 14.02 -7.65 -6.71
N ILE A 12 14.26 -6.39 -6.32
CA ILE A 12 13.19 -5.40 -6.08
C ILE A 12 12.35 -5.20 -7.35
N ALA A 13 13.00 -4.96 -8.49
CA ALA A 13 12.31 -4.74 -9.76
C ALA A 13 11.53 -5.98 -10.24
N SER A 14 12.11 -7.18 -10.07
CA SER A 14 11.49 -8.46 -10.45
C SER A 14 10.24 -8.77 -9.63
N VAL A 15 10.27 -8.52 -8.32
CA VAL A 15 9.09 -8.65 -7.46
C VAL A 15 8.05 -7.61 -7.83
N TRP A 16 8.46 -6.34 -7.97
CA TRP A 16 7.56 -5.24 -8.31
C TRP A 16 6.81 -5.46 -9.62
N GLY A 17 7.47 -6.00 -10.65
CA GLY A 17 6.85 -6.30 -11.94
C GLY A 17 5.70 -7.33 -11.87
N LYS A 18 5.55 -8.05 -10.75
CA LYS A 18 4.47 -9.02 -10.51
C LYS A 18 3.38 -8.50 -9.57
N VAL A 19 3.56 -7.31 -8.98
CA VAL A 19 2.63 -6.75 -8.01
C VAL A 19 1.39 -6.20 -8.74
N ASN A 20 0.21 -6.69 -8.35
CA ASN A 20 -1.04 -6.02 -8.70
C ASN A 20 -1.24 -4.82 -7.77
N VAL A 21 -0.88 -3.63 -8.25
CA VAL A 21 -0.86 -2.40 -7.43
C VAL A 21 -2.23 -2.07 -6.83
N GLU A 22 -3.32 -2.36 -7.56
CA GLU A 22 -4.66 -2.08 -7.08
C GLU A 22 -5.09 -3.04 -5.97
N GLU A 23 -4.87 -4.33 -6.17
CA GLU A 23 -5.22 -5.37 -5.22
C GLU A 23 -4.33 -5.32 -3.99
N CYS A 24 -3.01 -5.40 -4.17
CA CYS A 24 -2.06 -5.36 -3.06
C CYS A 24 -2.13 -4.04 -2.28
N GLY A 25 -2.39 -2.92 -2.96
CA GLY A 25 -2.52 -1.61 -2.33
C GLY A 25 -3.76 -1.52 -1.45
N ALA A 26 -4.91 -1.97 -1.97
CA ALA A 26 -6.16 -2.04 -1.22
C ALA A 26 -6.02 -2.95 0.01
N GLU A 27 -5.42 -4.14 -0.16
CA GLU A 27 -5.21 -5.08 0.94
C GLU A 27 -4.27 -4.54 2.01
N ALA A 28 -3.15 -3.94 1.62
CA ALA A 28 -2.17 -3.40 2.56
C ALA A 28 -2.79 -2.31 3.45
N LEU A 29 -3.53 -1.37 2.86
CA LEU A 29 -4.18 -0.30 3.63
C LEU A 29 -5.34 -0.85 4.48
N ALA A 30 -6.15 -1.78 3.96
CA ALA A 30 -7.20 -2.41 4.76
C ALA A 30 -6.61 -3.14 5.97
N ARG A 31 -5.53 -3.91 5.79
CA ARG A 31 -4.83 -4.61 6.88
C ARG A 31 -4.24 -3.65 7.90
N LEU A 32 -3.68 -2.51 7.47
CA LEU A 32 -3.23 -1.45 8.39
C LEU A 32 -4.36 -0.99 9.30
N LEU A 33 -5.53 -0.68 8.73
CA LEU A 33 -6.69 -0.18 9.48
C LEU A 33 -7.34 -1.25 10.38
N ILE A 34 -7.21 -2.53 10.04
CA ILE A 34 -7.77 -3.65 10.82
C ILE A 34 -6.81 -4.10 11.93
N VAL A 35 -5.54 -4.36 11.60
CA VAL A 35 -4.53 -4.90 12.52
C VAL A 35 -4.04 -3.82 13.48
N TYR A 36 -4.05 -2.57 13.03
CA TYR A 36 -3.63 -1.41 13.82
C TYR A 36 -4.74 -0.35 13.88
N PRO A 37 -5.87 -0.60 14.60
CA PRO A 37 -7.08 0.23 14.52
C PRO A 37 -6.88 1.70 14.88
N TRP A 38 -5.88 2.04 15.70
CA TRP A 38 -5.60 3.44 16.04
C TRP A 38 -5.24 4.28 14.81
N THR A 39 -4.80 3.66 13.71
CA THR A 39 -4.48 4.35 12.46
C THR A 39 -5.73 4.87 11.75
N GLN A 40 -6.92 4.33 12.05
CA GLN A 40 -8.20 4.84 11.52
C GLN A 40 -8.43 6.32 11.85
N ARG A 41 -7.81 6.84 12.92
CA ARG A 41 -7.89 8.27 13.30
C ARG A 41 -7.46 9.24 12.19
N PHE A 42 -6.65 8.78 11.25
CA PHE A 42 -6.16 9.59 10.12
C PHE A 42 -7.08 9.53 8.88
N PHE A 43 -8.12 8.70 8.94
CA PHE A 43 -9.01 8.40 7.81
C PHE A 43 -10.48 8.62 8.17
N ASP A 44 -10.78 9.54 9.08
CA ASP A 44 -12.14 9.92 9.49
C ASP A 44 -13.05 10.28 8.30
N ASN A 45 -12.49 10.95 7.29
CA ASN A 45 -13.17 11.37 6.07
C ASN A 45 -13.45 10.21 5.09
N PHE A 46 -13.06 8.97 5.41
CA PHE A 46 -13.30 7.80 4.57
C PHE A 46 -14.66 7.15 4.83
N GLY A 47 -15.41 7.61 5.83
CA GLY A 47 -16.74 7.11 6.15
C GLY A 47 -16.68 5.88 7.05
N ASN A 48 -17.46 4.85 6.74
CA ASN A 48 -17.58 3.68 7.61
C ASN A 48 -16.30 2.83 7.61
N LEU A 49 -15.63 2.77 8.77
CA LEU A 49 -14.46 1.92 9.06
C LEU A 49 -14.68 1.03 10.30
N SER A 50 -15.94 0.86 10.72
CA SER A 50 -16.28 0.25 12.02
C SER A 50 -16.04 -1.27 12.14
N SER A 51 -15.81 -1.96 11.03
CA SER A 51 -15.57 -3.40 11.02
C SER A 51 -14.62 -3.82 9.87
N PRO A 52 -13.98 -5.00 9.94
CA PRO A 52 -13.13 -5.49 8.85
C PRO A 52 -13.84 -5.53 7.50
N THR A 53 -15.09 -6.01 7.44
CA THR A 53 -15.89 -6.03 6.20
C THR A 53 -16.16 -4.61 5.67
N ALA A 54 -16.47 -3.66 6.56
CA ALA A 54 -16.65 -2.27 6.16
C ALA A 54 -15.36 -1.66 5.60
N ILE A 55 -14.21 -1.92 6.24
CA ILE A 55 -12.90 -1.43 5.80
C ILE A 55 -12.51 -2.02 4.44
N ILE A 56 -12.61 -3.35 4.26
CA ILE A 56 -12.24 -4.05 3.01
C ILE A 56 -13.14 -3.60 1.84
N GLY A 57 -14.42 -3.40 2.10
CA GLY A 57 -15.40 -2.92 1.13
C GLY A 57 -15.38 -1.41 0.87
N ASN A 58 -14.60 -0.63 1.64
CA ASN A 58 -14.63 0.82 1.55
C ASN A 58 -13.93 1.31 0.27
N PRO A 59 -14.65 2.00 -0.66
CA PRO A 59 -14.07 2.42 -1.93
C PRO A 59 -12.94 3.45 -1.77
N LYS A 60 -12.99 4.29 -0.72
CA LYS A 60 -11.93 5.27 -0.44
C LYS A 60 -10.68 4.60 0.12
N VAL A 61 -10.81 3.56 0.95
CA VAL A 61 -9.68 2.74 1.40
C VAL A 61 -9.00 2.07 0.20
N ARG A 62 -9.77 1.42 -0.68
CA ARG A 62 -9.22 0.78 -1.88
C ARG A 62 -8.49 1.78 -2.78
N ALA A 63 -9.11 2.92 -3.06
CA ALA A 63 -8.52 3.95 -3.90
C ALA A 63 -7.26 4.58 -3.28
N HIS A 64 -7.25 4.81 -1.97
CA HIS A 64 -6.09 5.36 -1.29
C HIS A 64 -4.95 4.35 -1.20
N GLY A 65 -5.25 3.08 -0.92
CA GLY A 65 -4.28 1.99 -0.92
C GLY A 65 -3.54 1.86 -2.25
N LYS A 66 -4.26 1.97 -3.38
CA LYS A 66 -3.65 2.03 -4.72
C LYS A 66 -2.68 3.21 -4.87
N LYS A 67 -3.04 4.40 -4.38
CA LYS A 67 -2.17 5.58 -4.42
C LYS A 67 -0.90 5.38 -3.58
N VAL A 68 -1.05 4.87 -2.36
CA VAL A 68 0.08 4.55 -1.47
C VAL A 68 1.03 3.59 -2.17
N LEU A 69 0.53 2.46 -2.69
CA LEU A 69 1.41 1.48 -3.31
C LEU A 69 2.01 1.98 -4.63
N THR A 70 1.28 2.79 -5.41
CA THR A 70 1.86 3.47 -6.58
C THR A 70 3.08 4.32 -6.21
N SER A 71 3.05 5.02 -5.07
CA SER A 71 4.18 5.80 -4.57
C SER A 71 5.42 4.95 -4.27
N PHE A 72 5.26 3.69 -3.85
CA PHE A 72 6.39 2.76 -3.72
C PHE A 72 6.98 2.43 -5.09
N GLY A 73 6.15 2.30 -6.12
CA GLY A 73 6.60 2.13 -7.50
C GLY A 73 7.48 3.28 -8.00
N ASP A 74 7.23 4.50 -7.54
CA ASP A 74 8.07 5.66 -7.88
C ASP A 74 9.42 5.62 -7.16
N ALA A 75 9.47 5.13 -5.92
CA ALA A 75 10.74 4.85 -5.23
C ALA A 75 11.54 3.74 -5.95
N ILE A 76 10.86 2.70 -6.43
CA ILE A 76 11.51 1.57 -7.15
C ILE A 76 12.12 2.02 -8.49
N LYS A 77 11.54 3.03 -9.14
CA LYS A 77 12.12 3.63 -10.36
C LYS A 77 13.37 4.48 -10.07
N ASN A 78 13.61 4.85 -8.81
CA ASN A 78 14.65 5.78 -8.38
C ASN A 78 15.38 5.24 -7.14
N LEU A 79 15.92 4.02 -7.22
CA LEU A 79 16.60 3.34 -6.11
C LEU A 79 18.02 3.85 -5.82
N ASP A 80 18.46 4.93 -6.45
CA ASP A 80 19.80 5.50 -6.27
C ASP A 80 19.93 6.35 -4.99
#